data_AF-A0A5E4K8K9-F1
#
_entry.id   AF-A0A5E4K8K9-F1
#
_cell.length_a   1.000
_cell.length_b   1.000
_cell.length_c   1.000
_cell.angle_alpha   90.00
_cell.angle_beta   90.00
_cell.angle_gamma   90.00
#
_symmetry.space_group_name_H-M   'P 1'
#
loop_
_entity.id
_entity.type
_entity.pdbx_description
1 polymer ?
#
loop_
_entity_poly.entity_id
_entity_poly.type
_entity_poly.pdbx_seq_one_letter_code
_entity_poly.pdbx_strand_id
1 'polypeptide(L)'
;MSAYHNVSAKKLANPNLILDYDVVVCSDDESAKRTVMDLTREIKDLHPLDGGGLTYSYMSESLTPFLINIAIRNKLSDLGVKFV
;
A
#
# COMPACT_ATOMS: atom_id res chain seq x y z
N MET A 1 -9.62 9.85 2.02
CA MET A 1 -9.30 8.48 1.58
C MET A 1 -7.79 8.34 1.48
N SER A 2 -7.23 7.19 1.86
CA SER A 2 -5.80 6.89 1.85
C SER A 2 -5.57 5.45 1.39
N ALA A 3 -4.65 5.25 0.44
CA ALA A 3 -4.27 3.96 -0.12
C ALA A 3 -2.95 4.12 -0.92
N TYR A 4 -2.25 3.01 -1.16
CA TYR A 4 -1.05 2.92 -2.01
C TYR A 4 0.18 3.72 -1.54
N HIS A 5 0.19 4.25 -0.31
CA HIS A 5 1.31 5.03 0.23
C HIS A 5 2.62 4.22 0.34
N ASN A 6 2.51 2.90 0.52
CA ASN A 6 3.62 1.97 0.69
C ASN A 6 3.92 1.14 -0.57
N VAL A 7 3.35 1.49 -1.73
CA VAL A 7 3.57 0.76 -2.99
C VAL A 7 4.58 1.51 -3.86
N SER A 8 5.63 0.82 -4.32
CA SER A 8 6.59 1.43 -5.26
C SER A 8 5.92 1.73 -6.61
N ALA A 9 5.87 3.02 -6.98
CA ALA A 9 5.36 3.47 -8.27
C ALA A 9 6.10 2.82 -9.46
N LYS A 10 7.42 2.61 -9.32
CA LYS A 10 8.26 1.98 -10.35
C LYS A 10 7.87 0.52 -10.57
N LYS A 11 7.59 -0.23 -9.50
CA LYS A 11 7.12 -1.62 -9.61
C LYS A 11 5.69 -1.68 -10.13
N LEU A 12 4.82 -0.79 -9.66
CA LEU A 12 3.43 -0.68 -10.11
C LEU A 12 3.32 -0.39 -11.62
N ALA A 13 4.23 0.43 -12.16
CA ALA A 13 4.25 0.75 -13.59
C ALA A 13 4.74 -0.39 -14.50
N ASN A 14 5.28 -1.49 -13.94
CA ASN A 14 5.77 -2.63 -14.71
C ASN A 14 4.84 -3.84 -14.53
N PRO A 15 3.96 -4.14 -15.50
CA PRO A 15 2.97 -5.22 -15.38
C PRO A 15 3.60 -6.62 -15.36
N ASN A 16 4.89 -6.75 -15.68
CA ASN A 16 5.61 -8.01 -15.63
C ASN A 16 6.19 -8.32 -14.24
N LEU A 17 6.14 -7.36 -13.30
CA LEU A 17 6.61 -7.56 -11.93
C LEU A 17 5.45 -8.00 -11.05
N ILE A 18 5.73 -8.97 -10.18
CA ILE A 18 4.81 -9.40 -9.13
C ILE A 18 4.92 -8.40 -7.97
N LEU A 19 3.76 -7.90 -7.53
CA LEU A 19 3.63 -6.95 -6.43
C LEU A 19 3.07 -7.67 -5.20
N ASP A 20 3.88 -8.53 -4.56
CA ASP A 20 3.49 -9.25 -3.35
C ASP A 20 3.51 -8.35 -2.11
N TYR A 21 2.57 -7.40 -2.05
CA TYR A 21 2.45 -6.39 -0.99
C TYR A 21 1.02 -6.29 -0.47
N ASP A 22 0.90 -5.73 0.73
CA ASP A 22 -0.37 -5.33 1.31
C ASP A 22 -0.57 -3.82 1.21
N VAL A 23 -1.77 -3.41 0.81
CA VAL A 23 -2.19 -2.02 0.69
C VAL A 23 -3.22 -1.73 1.78
N VAL A 24 -2.84 -0.89 2.74
CA VAL A 24 -3.79 -0.40 3.75
C VAL A 24 -4.68 0.66 3.12
N VAL A 25 -6.00 0.48 3.23
CA VAL A 25 -7.01 1.41 2.71
C VAL A 25 -7.79 2.03 3.87
N CYS A 26 -7.74 3.36 4.01
CA CYS A 26 -8.47 4.11 5.04
C CYS A 26 -9.48 5.08 4.40
N SER A 27 -10.73 5.06 4.88
CA SER A 27 -11.81 5.93 4.41
C SER A 27 -12.98 5.93 5.39
N ASP A 28 -13.68 7.06 5.51
CA ASP A 28 -14.95 7.16 6.25
C ASP A 28 -16.17 6.86 5.37
N ASP A 29 -15.99 6.79 4.05
CA ASP A 29 -16.98 6.32 3.09
C ASP A 29 -16.70 4.85 2.76
N GLU A 30 -17.59 3.96 3.23
CA GLU A 30 -17.50 2.51 3.04
C GLU A 30 -17.68 2.09 1.57
N SER A 31 -18.51 2.79 0.79
CA SER A 31 -18.72 2.49 -0.62
C SER A 31 -17.48 2.80 -1.45
N ALA A 32 -16.86 3.95 -1.18
CA ALA A 32 -15.60 4.33 -1.80
C ALA A 32 -14.46 3.39 -1.38
N LYS A 33 -14.38 3.06 -0.08
CA LYS A 33 -13.40 2.09 0.46
C LYS A 33 -13.51 0.76 -0.27
N ARG A 34 -14.73 0.23 -0.38
CA ARG A 34 -14.99 -1.05 -1.03
C ARG A 34 -14.55 -1.05 -2.48
N THR A 35 -14.91 0.01 -3.22
CA THR A 35 -14.52 0.18 -4.63
C THR A 35 -13.00 0.14 -4.80
N VAL A 36 -12.26 0.86 -3.95
CA VAL A 36 -10.79 0.87 -4.00
C VAL A 36 -10.22 -0.50 -3.69
N MET A 37 -10.70 -1.17 -2.64
CA MET A 37 -10.23 -2.51 -2.30
C MET A 37 -10.52 -3.51 -3.42
N ASP A 38 -11.69 -3.46 -4.05
CA ASP A 38 -12.02 -4.35 -5.17
C ASP A 38 -11.08 -4.10 -6.37
N LEU A 39 -10.80 -2.83 -6.70
CA LEU A 39 -9.79 -2.47 -7.71
C LEU A 39 -8.39 -2.98 -7.34
N THR A 40 -7.99 -2.90 -6.06
CA THR A 40 -6.70 -3.43 -5.61
C THR A 40 -6.58 -4.94 -5.86
N ARG A 41 -7.66 -5.70 -5.64
CA ARG A 41 -7.70 -7.17 -5.84
C ARG A 41 -7.56 -7.58 -7.31
N GLU A 42 -7.84 -6.69 -8.25
CA GLU A 42 -7.62 -6.96 -9.68
C GLU A 42 -6.11 -6.98 -10.03
N ILE A 43 -5.26 -6.36 -9.21
CA ILE A 43 -3.81 -6.37 -9.39
C ILE A 43 -3.26 -7.67 -8.80
N LYS A 44 -2.59 -8.45 -9.63
CA LYS A 44 -2.04 -9.75 -9.24
C LYS A 44 -1.11 -9.65 -8.03
N ASP A 45 -1.37 -10.51 -7.04
CA ASP A 45 -0.62 -10.67 -5.79
C ASP A 45 -0.59 -9.43 -4.87
N LEU A 46 -1.43 -8.41 -5.13
CA LEU A 46 -1.59 -7.23 -4.29
C LEU A 46 -2.84 -7.36 -3.41
N HIS A 47 -2.69 -7.26 -2.09
CA HIS A 47 -3.80 -7.49 -1.16
C HIS A 47 -4.24 -6.21 -0.45
N PRO A 48 -5.51 -5.80 -0.56
CA PRO A 48 -6.01 -4.69 0.24
C PRO A 48 -6.36 -5.13 1.67
N LEU A 49 -5.99 -4.30 2.64
CA LEU A 49 -6.36 -4.43 4.05
C LEU A 49 -7.19 -3.21 4.47
N ASP A 50 -8.26 -3.43 5.25
CA ASP A 50 -9.05 -2.33 5.80
C ASP A 50 -8.29 -1.72 6.99
N GLY A 51 -7.86 -0.46 6.83
CA GLY A 51 -7.18 0.31 7.86
C GLY A 51 -8.13 1.12 8.75
N GLY A 52 -9.45 1.00 8.54
CA GLY A 52 -10.48 1.72 9.26
C GLY A 52 -10.79 3.11 8.67
N GLY A 53 -11.24 4.01 9.55
CA GLY A 53 -11.59 5.38 9.19
C GLY A 53 -10.40 6.22 8.75
N LEU A 54 -10.68 7.37 8.13
CA LEU A 54 -9.64 8.28 7.64
C LEU A 54 -8.73 8.81 8.77
N THR A 55 -9.22 8.81 10.02
CA THR A 55 -8.44 9.19 11.20
C THR A 55 -7.17 8.34 11.40
N TYR A 56 -7.13 7.10 10.89
CA TYR A 56 -5.97 6.22 10.98
C TYR A 56 -4.99 6.35 9.79
N SER A 57 -5.30 7.20 8.80
CA SER A 57 -4.49 7.43 7.60
C SER A 57 -3.02 7.73 7.89
N TYR A 58 -2.77 8.54 8.92
CA TYR A 58 -1.42 8.97 9.30
C TYR A 58 -0.49 7.79 9.62
N MET A 59 -1.03 6.68 10.14
CA MET A 59 -0.25 5.48 10.43
C MET A 59 0.24 4.82 9.14
N SER A 60 -0.64 4.71 8.13
CA SER A 60 -0.27 4.18 6.81
C SER A 60 0.71 5.11 6.08
N GLU A 61 0.51 6.42 6.14
CA GLU A 61 1.39 7.40 5.51
C GLU A 61 2.79 7.43 6.15
N SER A 62 2.87 7.15 7.46
CA SER A 62 4.14 7.06 8.19
C SER A 62 4.99 5.85 7.76
N LEU A 63 4.40 4.84 7.09
CA LEU A 63 5.16 3.70 6.57
C LEU A 63 6.11 4.11 5.45
N THR A 64 5.73 5.05 4.58
CA THR A 64 6.56 5.48 3.44
C THR A 64 7.92 6.04 3.87
N PRO A 65 8.01 7.05 4.76
CA PRO A 65 9.30 7.55 5.22
C PRO A 65 10.10 6.47 5.98
N PHE A 66 9.41 5.57 6.69
CA PHE A 66 10.05 4.45 7.37
C PHE A 66 10.70 3.45 6.39
N LEU A 67 9.98 3.05 5.34
CA LEU A 67 10.49 2.17 4.28
C LEU A 67 11.65 2.81 3.53
N ILE A 68 11.58 4.11 3.21
CA ILE A 68 12.68 4.85 2.59
C ILE A 68 13.93 4.81 3.49
N ASN A 69 13.76 5.03 4.79
CA ASN A 69 14.86 4.96 5.75
C ASN A 69 15.51 3.57 5.76
N ILE A 70 14.70 2.50 5.85
CA ILE A 70 15.18 1.11 5.80
C ILE A 70 15.94 0.85 4.49
N ALA A 71 15.39 1.30 3.35
CA ALA A 71 16.00 1.11 2.04
C ALA A 71 17.39 1.74 1.95
N ILE A 72 17.52 3.00 2.38
CA ILE A 72 18.80 3.72 2.40
C ILE A 72 19.82 3.02 3.30
N ARG A 73 19.42 2.64 4.52
CA ARG A 73 20.34 2.02 5.49
C ARG A 73 20.84 0.64 5.08
N ASN A 74 20.07 -0.09 4.26
CA ASN A 74 20.39 -1.46 3.85
C ASN A 74 20.73 -1.59 2.35
N LYS A 75 20.83 -0.49 1.61
CA LYS A 75 21.07 -0.47 0.15
C LYS A 75 20.03 -1.28 -0.64
N LEU A 76 18.78 -1.25 -0.19
CA LEU A 76 17.64 -1.86 -0.87
C LEU A 76 16.93 -0.82 -1.74
N SER A 77 16.07 -1.27 -2.66
CA SER A 77 15.22 -0.39 -3.47
C SER A 77 13.80 -0.94 -3.54
N ASP A 78 12.83 -0.05 -3.72
CA ASP A 78 11.44 -0.40 -4.03
C ASP A 78 10.79 -1.34 -2.98
N LEU A 79 10.96 -1.04 -1.70
CA LEU A 79 10.35 -1.80 -0.61
C LEU A 79 8.84 -1.59 -0.53
N GLY A 80 8.13 -2.63 -0.11
CA GLY A 80 6.73 -2.59 0.31
C GLY A 80 6.56 -3.30 1.66
N VAL A 81 5.32 -3.45 2.12
CA VAL A 81 4.99 -4.16 3.37
C VAL A 81 4.09 -5.34 3.07
N LYS A 82 4.25 -6.41 3.84
CA LYS A 82 3.33 -7.54 3.92
C LYS A 82 3.18 -7.94 5.39
N PHE A 83 1.96 -8.14 5.86
CA PHE A 83 1.61 -8.49 7.23
C PHE A 83 1.31 -10.01 7.27
N VAL A 84 2.07 -10.77 8.08
CA VAL A 84 2.01 -12.25 8.17
C VAL A 84 1.78 -12.74 9.59
#